data_AF-A0A1V4YTT7-F1
#
_entry.id   AF-A0A1V4YTT7-F1
#
_cell.length_a   1.000
_cell.length_b   1.000
_cell.length_c   1.000
_cell.angle_alpha   90.00
_cell.angle_beta   90.00
_cell.angle_gamma   90.00
#
_symmetry.space_group_name_H-M   'P 1'
#
loop_
_entity.id
_entity.type
_entity.pdbx_description
1 polymer ?
#
loop_
_entity_poly.entity_id
_entity_poly.type
_entity_poly.pdbx_seq_one_letter_code
_entity_poly.pdbx_strand_id
1 'polypeptide(L)'
;MDQRGQISVEYILLAAIVMLVVIVFGSVVMNNNELNSVASAVRIGAENGTTELSLLNRSMQPVRVTSVNMNEINDTGNYNINVSFSGPVTSVQEKILTSINNSLTGSGFKTDYIGGPMLNLSTSRHKYTITLYSPS
;
A
#
# COMPACT_ATOMS: atom_id res chain seq x y z
N MET A 1 -0.41 -50.97 -26.50
CA MET A 1 -0.37 -49.60 -25.95
C MET A 1 -1.05 -49.67 -24.60
N ASP A 2 -0.29 -49.44 -23.53
CA ASP A 2 -0.74 -49.67 -22.16
C ASP A 2 -1.75 -48.58 -21.76
N GLN A 3 -3.03 -48.95 -21.74
CA GLN A 3 -4.17 -48.07 -21.42
C GLN A 3 -3.99 -47.40 -20.04
N ARG A 4 -3.29 -48.07 -19.12
CA ARG A 4 -2.93 -47.56 -17.80
C ARG A 4 -1.91 -46.41 -17.88
N GLY A 5 -0.93 -46.49 -18.77
CA GLY A 5 0.07 -45.44 -18.98
C GLY A 5 -0.54 -44.18 -19.60
N GLN A 6 -1.49 -44.34 -20.52
CA GLN A 6 -2.20 -43.21 -21.14
C GLN A 6 -3.06 -42.45 -20.11
N ILE A 7 -3.83 -43.18 -19.29
CA ILE A 7 -4.67 -42.56 -18.25
C ILE A 7 -3.80 -41.82 -17.22
N SER A 8 -2.68 -42.40 -16.78
CA SER A 8 -1.78 -41.74 -15.81
C SER A 8 -1.14 -40.45 -16.37
N VAL A 9 -0.79 -40.42 -17.65
CA VAL A 9 -0.22 -39.21 -18.29
C VAL A 9 -1.26 -38.09 -18.37
N GLU A 10 -2.51 -38.40 -18.71
CA GLU A 10 -3.59 -37.41 -18.79
C GLU A 10 -3.88 -36.77 -17.41
N TYR A 11 -3.92 -37.57 -16.34
CA TYR A 11 -4.11 -37.04 -14.98
C TYR A 11 -2.98 -36.13 -14.52
N ILE A 12 -1.73 -36.49 -14.81
CA ILE A 12 -0.57 -35.67 -14.46
C ILE A 12 -0.58 -34.37 -15.28
N LEU A 13 -0.91 -34.44 -16.57
CA LEU A 13 -1.01 -33.28 -17.44
C LEU A 13 -2.12 -32.32 -16.95
N LEU A 14 -3.28 -32.85 -16.59
CA LEU A 14 -4.40 -32.05 -16.07
C LEU A 14 -4.04 -31.41 -14.72
N ALA A 15 -3.43 -32.15 -13.80
CA ALA A 15 -2.97 -31.61 -12.52
C ALA A 15 -1.92 -30.51 -12.70
N ALA A 16 -0.99 -30.67 -13.66
CA ALA A 16 0.03 -29.67 -13.97
C ALA A 16 -0.59 -28.38 -14.52
N ILE A 17 -1.58 -28.47 -15.42
CA ILE A 17 -2.28 -27.29 -15.96
C ILE A 17 -3.02 -26.55 -14.85
N VAL A 18 -3.74 -27.28 -13.98
CA VAL A 18 -4.45 -26.68 -12.85
C VAL A 18 -3.49 -25.97 -11.90
N MET A 19 -2.36 -26.61 -11.57
CA MET A 19 -1.35 -25.99 -10.71
C MET A 19 -0.76 -24.72 -11.35
N LEU A 20 -0.47 -24.76 -12.65
CA LEU A 20 0.04 -23.60 -13.37
C LEU A 20 -0.94 -22.42 -13.32
N VAL A 21 -2.23 -22.69 -13.54
CA VAL A 21 -3.29 -21.67 -13.45
C VAL A 21 -3.31 -21.06 -12.04
N VAL A 22 -3.27 -21.87 -10.98
CA VAL A 22 -3.28 -21.39 -9.59
C VAL A 22 -2.07 -20.50 -9.29
N ILE A 23 -0.88 -20.86 -9.76
CA ILE A 23 0.33 -20.06 -9.55
C ILE A 23 0.23 -18.70 -10.25
N VAL A 24 -0.24 -18.68 -11.51
CA VAL A 24 -0.38 -17.44 -12.28
C VAL A 24 -1.36 -16.50 -11.59
N PHE A 25 -2.58 -16.96 -11.29
CA PHE A 25 -3.58 -16.11 -10.62
C PHE A 25 -3.16 -15.72 -9.20
N GLY A 26 -2.54 -16.63 -8.45
CA GLY A 26 -2.03 -16.36 -7.11
C GLY A 26 -1.01 -15.21 -7.10
N SER A 27 -0.13 -15.15 -8.10
CA SER A 27 0.85 -14.06 -8.21
C SER A 27 0.19 -12.69 -8.42
N VAL A 28 -0.83 -12.62 -9.28
CA VAL A 28 -1.55 -11.38 -9.59
C VAL A 28 -2.39 -10.92 -8.40
N VAL A 29 -3.09 -11.84 -7.73
CA VAL A 29 -3.91 -11.52 -6.55
C VAL A 29 -3.04 -11.01 -5.40
N MET A 30 -1.89 -11.65 -5.16
CA MET A 30 -0.96 -11.23 -4.11
C MET A 30 -0.44 -9.80 -4.35
N ASN A 31 -0.15 -9.45 -5.60
CA ASN A 31 0.31 -8.12 -5.98
C ASN A 31 -0.74 -7.05 -5.66
N ASN A 32 -1.97 -7.25 -6.14
CA ASN A 32 -3.07 -6.32 -5.90
C ASN A 32 -3.45 -6.21 -4.42
N ASN A 33 -3.38 -7.32 -3.70
CA ASN A 33 -3.65 -7.33 -2.27
C ASN A 33 -2.65 -6.47 -1.50
N GLU A 34 -1.35 -6.57 -1.80
CA GLU A 34 -0.33 -5.73 -1.17
C GLU A 34 -0.57 -4.24 -1.45
N LEU A 35 -0.76 -3.86 -2.72
CA LEU A 35 -1.00 -2.47 -3.11
C LEU A 35 -2.23 -1.88 -2.40
N ASN A 36 -3.32 -2.65 -2.32
CA ASN A 36 -4.54 -2.24 -1.63
C ASN A 36 -4.35 -2.13 -0.11
N SER A 37 -3.64 -3.09 0.50
CA SER A 37 -3.32 -3.04 1.93
C SER A 37 -2.47 -1.82 2.29
N VAL A 38 -1.45 -1.50 1.48
CA VAL A 38 -0.61 -0.31 1.69
C VAL A 38 -1.43 0.97 1.50
N ALA A 39 -2.21 1.07 0.42
CA ALA A 39 -3.04 2.25 0.16
C ALA A 39 -4.08 2.49 1.26
N SER A 40 -4.70 1.42 1.76
CA SER A 40 -5.66 1.48 2.87
C SER A 40 -4.99 1.92 4.17
N ALA A 41 -3.85 1.32 4.52
CA ALA A 41 -3.10 1.69 5.72
C ALA A 41 -2.63 3.15 5.68
N VAL A 42 -2.16 3.64 4.52
CA VAL A 42 -1.80 5.05 4.34
C VAL A 42 -3.01 5.96 4.51
N ARG A 43 -4.15 5.61 3.90
CA ARG A 43 -5.40 6.39 4.05
C ARG A 43 -5.84 6.47 5.51
N ILE A 44 -5.94 5.33 6.19
CA ILE A 44 -6.36 5.25 7.59
C ILE A 44 -5.41 6.05 8.49
N GLY A 45 -4.09 5.92 8.29
CA GLY A 45 -3.12 6.69 9.06
C GLY A 45 -3.21 8.19 8.80
N ALA A 46 -3.44 8.61 7.56
CA ALA A 46 -3.63 10.02 7.23
C ALA A 46 -4.93 10.60 7.83
N GLU A 47 -6.03 9.85 7.76
CA GLU A 47 -7.33 10.23 8.35
C GLU A 47 -7.26 10.30 9.88
N ASN A 48 -6.61 9.32 10.51
CA ASN A 48 -6.41 9.32 11.96
C ASN A 48 -5.49 10.45 12.40
N GLY A 49 -4.39 10.69 11.68
CA GLY A 49 -3.46 11.79 11.99
C GLY A 49 -4.14 13.15 11.92
N THR A 50 -4.91 13.40 10.86
CA THR A 50 -5.67 14.66 10.73
C THR A 50 -6.78 14.79 11.78
N THR A 51 -7.46 13.70 12.12
CA THR A 51 -8.48 13.68 13.17
C THR A 51 -7.89 13.96 14.55
N GLU A 52 -6.82 13.27 14.93
CA GLU A 52 -6.13 13.48 16.21
C GLU A 52 -5.65 14.93 16.36
N LEU A 53 -5.09 15.50 15.29
CA LEU A 53 -4.68 16.90 15.27
C LEU A 53 -5.84 17.86 15.50
N SER A 54 -7.00 17.61 14.87
CA SER A 54 -8.19 18.45 15.06
C SER A 54 -8.75 18.38 16.49
N LEU A 55 -8.56 17.24 17.17
CA LEU A 55 -8.97 17.05 18.56
C LEU A 55 -8.01 17.74 19.53
N LEU A 56 -6.70 17.66 19.27
CA LEU A 56 -5.67 18.25 20.11
C LEU A 56 -5.53 19.76 19.94
N ASN A 57 -5.78 20.29 18.74
CA ASN A 57 -5.66 21.72 18.44
C ASN A 57 -6.98 22.29 17.90
N ARG A 58 -7.83 22.79 18.82
CA ARG A 58 -9.15 23.36 18.50
C ARG A 58 -9.09 24.64 17.66
N SER A 59 -7.94 25.30 17.59
CA SER A 59 -7.73 26.50 16.77
C SER A 59 -7.35 26.17 15.33
N MET A 60 -7.00 24.90 15.05
CA MET A 60 -6.67 24.45 13.72
C MET A 60 -7.95 24.12 12.95
N GLN A 61 -8.04 24.58 11.69
CA GLN A 61 -9.15 24.20 10.83
C GLN A 61 -9.09 22.68 10.55
N PRO A 62 -10.19 21.94 10.68
CA PRO A 62 -10.20 20.51 10.35
C PRO A 62 -9.85 20.29 8.89
N VAL A 63 -8.84 19.47 8.64
CA VAL A 63 -8.41 19.07 7.31
C VAL A 63 -8.81 17.61 7.08
N ARG A 64 -9.30 17.27 5.89
CA ARG A 64 -9.71 15.92 5.51
C ARG A 64 -8.80 15.38 4.42
N VAL A 65 -8.58 14.07 4.43
CA VAL A 65 -7.97 13.37 3.30
C VAL A 65 -8.97 13.35 2.16
N THR A 66 -8.59 13.84 0.99
CA THR A 66 -9.46 13.89 -0.21
C THR A 66 -9.17 12.73 -1.15
N SER A 67 -7.89 12.37 -1.31
CA SER A 67 -7.49 11.24 -2.14
C SER A 67 -6.16 10.65 -1.69
N VAL A 68 -5.97 9.35 -1.94
CA VAL A 68 -4.69 8.65 -1.83
C VAL A 68 -4.43 8.03 -3.20
N ASN A 69 -3.50 8.62 -3.94
CA ASN A 69 -3.18 8.22 -5.31
C ASN A 69 -1.84 7.50 -5.32
N MET A 70 -1.83 6.26 -5.82
CA MET A 70 -0.64 5.45 -5.94
C MET A 70 -0.23 5.39 -7.42
N ASN A 71 0.97 5.88 -7.72
CA ASN A 71 1.50 5.94 -9.07
C ASN A 71 2.79 5.13 -9.13
N GLU A 72 2.89 4.24 -10.11
CA GLU A 72 4.14 3.53 -10.37
C GLU A 72 5.17 4.47 -11.02
N ILE A 73 6.43 4.34 -10.58
CA ILE A 73 7.56 5.11 -11.04
C ILE A 73 8.30 4.28 -12.09
N ASN A 74 8.23 4.71 -13.35
CA ASN A 74 9.03 4.17 -14.46
C ASN A 74 8.93 2.64 -14.65
N ASP A 75 7.80 2.01 -14.31
CA ASP A 75 7.60 0.56 -14.47
C ASP A 75 8.65 -0.29 -13.72
N THR A 76 9.15 0.23 -12.60
CA THR A 76 10.22 -0.40 -11.80
C THR A 76 9.71 -1.21 -10.60
N GLY A 77 8.39 -1.30 -10.39
CA GLY A 77 7.82 -1.82 -9.14
C GLY A 77 8.01 -0.89 -7.93
N ASN A 78 8.40 0.36 -8.18
CA ASN A 78 8.47 1.41 -7.16
C ASN A 78 7.24 2.31 -7.28
N TYR A 79 6.60 2.66 -6.17
CA TYR A 79 5.36 3.42 -6.15
C TYR A 79 5.51 4.73 -5.37
N ASN A 80 5.00 5.82 -5.92
CA ASN A 80 4.80 7.06 -5.19
C ASN A 80 3.34 7.14 -4.72
N ILE A 81 3.13 7.33 -3.43
CA ILE A 81 1.81 7.49 -2.82
C ILE A 81 1.63 8.95 -2.44
N ASN A 82 0.74 9.63 -3.16
CA ASN A 82 0.40 11.02 -2.95
C ASN A 82 -0.90 11.11 -2.14
N VAL A 83 -0.81 11.60 -0.91
CA VAL A 83 -1.97 11.85 -0.05
C VAL A 83 -2.38 13.31 -0.20
N SER A 84 -3.58 13.56 -0.72
CA SER A 84 -4.12 14.90 -0.90
C SER A 84 -5.07 15.27 0.23
N PHE A 85 -5.06 16.54 0.58
CA PHE A 85 -5.83 17.07 1.70
C PHE A 85 -6.75 18.22 1.26
N SER A 86 -7.81 18.46 2.03
CA SER A 86 -8.79 19.54 1.77
C SER A 86 -8.27 20.94 2.10
N GLY A 87 -7.09 21.05 2.70
CA GLY A 87 -6.48 22.29 3.16
C GLY A 87 -5.02 22.09 3.52
N PRO A 88 -4.32 23.15 3.95
CA PRO A 88 -2.89 23.10 4.13
C PRO A 88 -2.46 22.23 5.32
N VAL A 89 -1.44 21.38 5.12
CA VAL A 89 -0.94 20.44 6.14
C VAL A 89 0.56 20.59 6.45
N THR A 90 1.23 21.60 5.89
CA THR A 90 2.68 21.79 6.01
C THR A 90 3.16 21.90 7.47
N SER A 91 2.38 22.55 8.34
CA SER A 91 2.71 22.71 9.76
C SER A 91 2.51 21.45 10.60
N VAL A 92 1.79 20.45 10.06
CA VAL A 92 1.40 19.23 10.78
C VAL A 92 1.83 17.94 10.07
N GLN A 93 2.59 18.09 8.98
CA GLN A 93 3.02 17.02 8.09
C GLN A 93 3.71 15.88 8.83
N GLU A 94 4.62 16.19 9.76
CA GLU A 94 5.36 15.18 10.51
C GLU A 94 4.44 14.32 11.41
N LYS A 95 3.41 14.92 12.01
CA LYS A 95 2.43 14.20 12.83
C LYS A 95 1.56 13.29 11.97
N ILE A 96 1.15 13.76 10.79
CA ILE A 96 0.40 12.95 9.84
C ILE A 96 1.25 11.77 9.33
N LEU A 97 2.51 12.01 8.97
CA LEU A 97 3.43 10.95 8.53
C LEU A 97 3.75 9.95 9.64
N THR A 98 3.88 10.41 10.89
CA THR A 98 3.98 9.51 12.07
C THR A 98 2.74 8.64 12.22
N SER A 99 1.54 9.19 12.01
CA SER A 99 0.29 8.41 12.08
C SER A 99 0.19 7.40 10.93
N ILE A 100 0.61 7.78 9.72
CA ILE A 100 0.76 6.86 8.57
C ILE A 100 1.74 5.74 8.90
N ASN A 101 2.88 6.06 9.51
CA ASN A 101 3.88 5.10 9.96
C ASN A 101 3.29 4.07 10.94
N ASN A 102 2.52 4.55 11.93
CA ASN A 102 1.87 3.69 12.93
C ASN A 102 0.82 2.77 12.29
N SER A 103 0.06 3.26 11.32
CA SER A 103 -0.92 2.47 10.58
C SER A 103 -0.25 1.39 9.71
N LEU A 104 0.84 1.73 9.02
CA LEU A 104 1.62 0.80 8.21
C LEU A 104 2.26 -0.30 9.06
N THR A 105 2.91 0.08 10.16
CA THR A 105 3.52 -0.88 11.10
C THR A 105 2.47 -1.74 11.80
N GLY A 106 1.33 -1.18 12.18
CA GLY A 106 0.17 -1.91 12.70
C GLY A 106 -0.43 -2.90 11.69
N SER A 107 -0.28 -2.63 10.39
CA SER A 107 -0.69 -3.52 9.30
C SER A 107 0.38 -4.58 8.94
N GLY A 108 1.50 -4.63 9.68
CA GLY A 108 2.58 -5.60 9.50
C GLY A 108 3.69 -5.18 8.53
N PHE A 109 3.68 -3.94 8.04
CA PHE A 109 4.72 -3.41 7.16
C PHE A 109 5.91 -2.83 7.93
N LYS A 110 7.11 -2.95 7.37
CA LYS A 110 8.32 -2.34 7.94
C LYS A 110 8.64 -1.03 7.24
N THR A 111 8.77 0.04 8.00
CA THR A 111 8.99 1.39 7.48
C THR A 111 10.32 1.95 7.98
N ASP A 112 10.99 2.77 7.17
CA ASP A 112 12.26 3.43 7.53
C ASP A 112 12.02 4.91 7.92
N TYR A 113 10.92 5.20 8.61
CA TYR A 113 10.56 6.58 8.95
C TYR A 113 11.35 7.09 10.15
N ILE A 114 12.26 8.04 9.89
CA ILE A 114 13.11 8.69 10.89
C ILE A 114 12.76 10.18 11.10
N GLY A 115 11.58 10.60 10.63
CA GLY A 115 11.17 12.01 10.59
C GLY A 115 11.57 12.70 9.28
N GLY A 116 10.80 13.72 8.88
CA GLY A 116 11.03 14.49 7.66
C GLY A 116 9.80 14.54 6.74
N PRO A 117 9.97 15.02 5.49
CA PRO A 117 8.84 15.31 4.60
C PRO A 117 8.29 14.09 3.85
N MET A 118 8.96 12.95 3.95
CA MET A 118 8.64 11.73 3.20
C MET A 118 8.75 10.50 4.09
N LEU A 119 7.93 9.49 3.79
CA LEU A 119 8.02 8.18 4.42
C LEU A 119 8.38 7.13 3.38
N ASN A 120 9.38 6.32 3.65
CA ASN A 120 9.77 5.22 2.78
C ASN A 120 9.42 3.87 3.42
N LEU A 121 8.93 2.97 2.59
CA LEU A 121 8.52 1.61 2.94
C LEU A 121 9.10 0.66 1.88
N SER A 122 9.67 -0.46 2.31
CA SER A 122 10.08 -1.55 1.42
C SER A 122 9.39 -2.86 1.81
N THR A 123 8.80 -3.53 0.83
CA THR A 123 8.26 -4.90 0.96
C THR A 123 9.17 -5.87 0.21
N SER A 124 8.82 -7.16 0.20
CA SER A 124 9.52 -8.15 -0.64
C SER A 124 9.25 -7.95 -2.14
N ARG A 125 8.22 -7.18 -2.51
CA ARG A 125 7.78 -6.99 -3.89
C ARG A 125 8.05 -5.59 -4.42
N HIS A 126 7.89 -4.56 -3.59
CA HIS A 126 7.87 -3.18 -4.03
C HIS A 126 8.56 -2.25 -3.03
N LYS A 127 8.88 -1.05 -3.51
CA LYS A 127 9.25 0.08 -2.66
C LYS A 127 8.24 1.20 -2.82
N TYR A 128 7.93 1.86 -1.72
CA TYR A 128 6.95 2.92 -1.66
C TYR A 128 7.60 4.17 -1.08
N THR A 129 7.34 5.30 -1.72
CA THR A 129 7.62 6.62 -1.17
C THR A 129 6.27 7.32 -0.97
N ILE A 130 6.01 7.78 0.24
CA ILE A 130 4.77 8.45 0.60
C ILE A 130 5.06 9.93 0.81
N THR A 131 4.28 10.76 0.12
CA THR A 131 4.37 12.22 0.20
C THR A 131 3.00 12.83 0.45
N LEU A 132 2.97 13.95 1.18
CA LEU A 132 1.76 14.69 1.45
C LEU A 132 1.64 15.85 0.45
N TYR A 133 0.52 15.93 -0.25
CA TYR A 133 0.20 17.03 -1.14
C TYR A 133 -0.78 17.98 -0.46
N SER A 134 -0.33 19.21 -0.29
CA SER A 134 -1.11 20.31 0.26
C SER A 134 -1.52 21.24 -0.87
N PRO A 135 -2.81 21.59 -1.03
CA PRO A 135 -3.17 22.73 -1.87
C PRO A 135 -2.49 23.99 -1.30
N SER A 136 -2.00 24.85 -2.20
CA SER A 136 -1.41 26.16 -1.91
C SER A 136 -2.44 27.18 -1.48
#